data_AF-A0A0P9E237-F1
#
_entry.id   AF-A0A0P9E237-F1
#
_cell.length_a   1.000
_cell.length_b   1.000
_cell.length_c   1.000
_cell.angle_alpha   90.00
_cell.angle_beta   90.00
_cell.angle_gamma   90.00
#
_symmetry.space_group_name_H-M   'P 1'
#
loop_
_entity.id
_entity.type
_entity.pdbx_description
1 polymer ?
#
loop_
_entity_poly.entity_id
_entity_poly.type
_entity_poly.pdbx_seq_one_letter_code
_entity_poly.pdbx_strand_id
1 'polypeptide(L)'
;MAKFTKFTLFQDFDGTTFEEEAPLTSKVDVEELRTELGIPKYVDLSYFPLERAVVTIWASLNAQKLHELFSDVVSARIYKAPISSILFGGAAIKFHCPSTNDRSNPLHRDIKDVDFIVPMKQGAAFYKLLLILKDIAGTRYLHFKTYQDRRFNAMRKGRMYRAHTIRGFEKGSEPMVSVMDIFCDEINLRHNVKIVEEFKRPEESLHTIGLENMILSKCQFVFDLPVTALDELKKAEQDFRVLSSYKHYDPRKIIVGMEEKDMRDVCAILLDHDIGNGPDEICVSKIVKVLKKDKKFALTCSLNLQNIIERGDFLGKLGLTRSQISRVIDRVNSLLKAIPRVDKKWDKPWWNIDVETPKIFNPSQLSLQMKALPLHKHL
;
A
#
# COMPACT_ATOMS: atom_id res chain seq x y z
N MET A 1 -4.58 -31.44 26.47
CA MET A 1 -4.16 -31.28 25.06
C MET A 1 -5.13 -30.32 24.39
N ALA A 2 -4.63 -29.25 23.75
CA ALA A 2 -5.49 -28.38 22.96
C ALA A 2 -6.09 -29.20 21.80
N LYS A 3 -7.40 -29.06 21.56
CA LYS A 3 -8.10 -29.80 20.50
C LYS A 3 -7.81 -29.10 19.17
N PHE A 4 -6.89 -29.65 18.39
CA PHE A 4 -6.65 -29.16 17.03
C PHE A 4 -7.86 -29.46 16.16
N THR A 5 -8.34 -28.45 15.44
CA THR A 5 -9.43 -28.59 14.47
C THR A 5 -8.90 -28.22 13.10
N LYS A 6 -9.00 -29.16 12.16
CA LYS A 6 -8.61 -28.95 10.77
C LYS A 6 -9.70 -28.14 10.07
N PHE A 7 -9.31 -27.13 9.30
CA PHE A 7 -10.23 -26.30 8.54
C PHE A 7 -9.65 -25.96 7.17
N THR A 8 -10.53 -25.69 6.20
CA THR A 8 -10.14 -25.28 4.84
C THR A 8 -9.95 -23.78 4.79
N LEU A 9 -8.76 -23.32 4.45
CA LEU A 9 -8.44 -21.91 4.22
C LEU A 9 -8.94 -21.44 2.85
N PHE A 10 -8.72 -22.27 1.84
CA PHE A 10 -8.97 -21.90 0.44
C PHE A 10 -9.17 -23.15 -0.41
N GLN A 11 -10.08 -23.07 -1.38
CA GLN A 11 -10.22 -24.07 -2.43
C GLN A 11 -10.02 -23.38 -3.78
N ASP A 12 -9.03 -23.84 -4.53
CA ASP A 12 -8.71 -23.33 -5.86
C ASP A 12 -9.67 -23.90 -6.93
N PHE A 13 -9.70 -23.26 -8.09
CA PHE A 13 -10.58 -23.65 -9.20
C PHE A 13 -10.23 -25.03 -9.79
N ASP A 14 -9.01 -25.51 -9.59
CA ASP A 14 -8.58 -26.86 -10.00
C ASP A 14 -8.93 -27.95 -8.97
N GLY A 15 -9.62 -27.58 -7.88
CA GLY A 15 -10.02 -28.47 -6.79
C GLY A 15 -8.97 -28.60 -5.68
N THR A 16 -7.78 -28.01 -5.82
CA THR A 16 -6.75 -28.01 -4.77
C THR A 16 -7.29 -27.32 -3.51
N THR A 17 -7.26 -28.02 -2.38
CA THR A 17 -7.61 -27.44 -1.07
C THR A 17 -6.35 -27.09 -0.29
N PHE A 18 -6.39 -25.94 0.38
CA PHE A 18 -5.38 -25.50 1.33
C PHE A 18 -6.02 -25.54 2.71
N GLU A 19 -5.43 -26.33 3.61
CA GLU A 19 -6.00 -26.64 4.92
C GLU A 19 -4.94 -26.42 6.00
N GLU A 20 -5.35 -25.99 7.18
CA GLU A 20 -4.48 -25.84 8.35
C GLU A 20 -5.22 -26.26 9.63
N GLU A 21 -4.48 -26.38 10.73
CA GLU A 21 -5.01 -26.72 12.04
C GLU A 21 -5.09 -25.48 12.95
N ALA A 22 -6.22 -25.31 13.62
CA ALA A 22 -6.44 -24.25 14.60
C ALA A 22 -6.18 -24.74 16.04
N PRO A 23 -5.65 -23.89 16.95
CA PRO A 23 -5.31 -22.49 16.73
C PRO A 23 -4.03 -22.32 15.90
N LEU A 24 -3.99 -21.25 15.08
CA LEU A 24 -2.77 -20.90 14.36
C LEU A 24 -1.65 -20.51 15.34
N THR A 25 -0.42 -20.86 14.99
CA THR A 25 0.75 -20.76 15.87
C THR A 25 1.68 -19.62 15.46
N SER A 26 2.32 -18.99 16.44
CA SER A 26 3.56 -18.21 16.28
C SER A 26 4.68 -18.95 17.00
N LYS A 27 5.85 -19.06 16.36
CA LYS A 27 7.07 -19.65 16.91
C LYS A 27 8.15 -18.60 17.23
N VAL A 28 7.84 -17.33 17.01
CA VAL A 28 8.76 -16.20 17.18
C VAL A 28 8.21 -15.19 18.18
N ASP A 29 9.12 -14.54 18.89
CA ASP A 29 8.81 -13.37 19.72
C ASP A 29 8.86 -12.11 18.85
N VAL A 30 7.68 -11.62 18.44
CA VAL A 30 7.57 -10.49 17.52
C VAL A 30 8.07 -9.19 18.15
N GLU A 31 8.02 -9.05 19.48
CA GLU A 31 8.53 -7.85 20.17
C GLU A 31 10.07 -7.82 20.19
N GLU A 32 10.70 -8.99 20.30
CA GLU A 32 12.15 -9.14 20.12
C GLU A 32 12.55 -8.77 18.67
N LEU A 33 11.84 -9.32 17.67
CA LEU A 33 12.09 -9.00 16.26
C LEU A 33 11.91 -7.50 15.97
N ARG A 34 10.88 -6.86 16.54
CA ARG A 34 10.66 -5.41 16.41
C ARG A 34 11.86 -4.63 16.93
N THR A 35 12.39 -5.04 18.07
CA THR A 35 13.52 -4.38 18.73
C THR A 35 14.79 -4.54 17.89
N GLU A 36 15.05 -5.74 17.36
CA GLU A 36 16.18 -6.02 16.46
C GLU A 36 16.11 -5.16 15.19
N LEU A 37 14.92 -4.98 14.62
CA LEU A 37 14.68 -4.17 13.43
C LEU A 37 14.66 -2.66 13.69
N GLY A 38 14.76 -2.22 14.95
CA GLY A 38 14.67 -0.79 15.30
C GLY A 38 13.28 -0.18 15.02
N ILE A 39 12.23 -1.00 14.95
CA ILE A 39 10.87 -0.51 14.68
C ILE A 39 10.31 0.16 15.95
N PRO A 40 9.72 1.37 15.86
CA PRO A 40 9.27 2.12 17.02
C PRO A 40 8.22 1.40 17.88
N LYS A 41 8.24 1.66 19.19
CA LYS A 41 7.32 1.02 20.15
C LYS A 41 5.84 1.39 19.96
N TYR A 42 5.55 2.50 19.29
CA TYR A 42 4.17 2.91 19.02
C TYR A 42 3.50 2.08 17.92
N VAL A 43 4.26 1.29 17.16
CA VAL A 43 3.72 0.40 16.12
C VAL A 43 2.96 -0.73 16.81
N ASP A 44 1.64 -0.77 16.62
CA ASP A 44 0.75 -1.71 17.31
C ASP A 44 0.89 -3.13 16.76
N LEU A 45 1.72 -3.98 17.40
CA LEU A 45 1.91 -5.37 16.99
C LEU A 45 0.79 -6.32 17.46
N SER A 46 -0.18 -5.84 18.26
CA SER A 46 -1.44 -6.57 18.42
C SER A 46 -2.24 -6.59 17.11
N TYR A 47 -1.90 -5.67 16.20
CA TYR A 47 -2.48 -5.61 14.89
C TYR A 47 -1.75 -6.53 13.89
N PHE A 48 -2.41 -7.64 13.58
CA PHE A 48 -1.84 -8.74 12.79
C PHE A 48 -1.14 -8.35 11.47
N PRO A 49 -1.64 -7.41 10.64
CA PRO A 49 -0.91 -6.95 9.47
C PRO A 49 0.49 -6.40 9.82
N LEU A 50 0.64 -5.65 10.91
CA LEU A 50 1.93 -5.10 11.33
C LEU A 50 2.83 -6.18 11.94
N GLU A 51 2.26 -7.09 12.73
CA GLU A 51 2.94 -8.30 13.23
C GLU A 51 3.60 -9.07 12.06
N ARG A 52 2.82 -9.41 11.03
CA ARG A 52 3.29 -10.09 9.83
C ARG A 52 4.37 -9.31 9.09
N ALA A 53 4.24 -7.98 9.03
CA ALA A 53 5.23 -7.13 8.38
C ALA A 53 6.60 -7.24 9.06
N VAL A 54 6.64 -7.14 10.39
CA VAL A 54 7.85 -7.30 11.22
C VAL A 54 8.51 -8.65 10.96
N VAL A 55 7.75 -9.75 11.07
CA VAL A 55 8.28 -11.11 10.86
C VAL A 55 8.85 -11.29 9.45
N THR A 56 8.16 -10.77 8.44
CA THR A 56 8.59 -10.89 7.04
C THR A 56 9.86 -10.09 6.76
N ILE A 57 9.99 -8.88 7.30
CA ILE A 57 11.20 -8.06 7.17
C ILE A 57 12.38 -8.77 7.86
N TRP A 58 12.19 -9.22 9.09
CA TRP A 58 13.24 -9.92 9.84
C TRP A 58 13.75 -11.17 9.11
N ALA A 59 12.82 -12.00 8.62
CA ALA A 59 13.17 -13.20 7.86
C ALA A 59 13.93 -12.85 6.56
N SER A 60 13.60 -11.72 5.94
CA SER A 60 14.26 -11.24 4.72
C SER A 60 15.70 -10.80 4.97
N LEU A 61 15.95 -10.07 6.05
CA LEU A 61 17.29 -9.65 6.45
C LEU A 61 18.17 -10.84 6.88
N ASN A 62 17.54 -11.93 7.33
CA ASN A 62 18.21 -13.15 7.76
C ASN A 62 18.27 -14.25 6.68
N ALA A 63 17.79 -14.00 5.46
CA ALA A 63 17.62 -15.01 4.39
C ALA A 63 18.87 -15.87 4.09
N GLN A 64 20.07 -15.31 4.31
CA GLN A 64 21.36 -15.97 4.14
C GLN A 64 21.75 -16.91 5.28
N LYS A 65 21.14 -16.77 6.46
CA LYS A 65 21.41 -17.55 7.68
C LYS A 65 20.23 -18.43 8.12
N LEU A 66 19.05 -18.32 7.52
CA LEU A 66 17.87 -19.11 7.94
C LEU A 66 18.13 -20.63 7.97
N HIS A 67 18.89 -21.17 7.02
CA HIS A 67 19.29 -22.58 7.03
C HIS A 67 20.18 -23.02 8.20
N GLU A 68 20.91 -22.07 8.82
CA GLU A 68 21.71 -22.32 10.02
C GLU A 68 20.82 -22.20 11.27
N LEU A 69 19.99 -21.14 11.32
CA LEU A 69 19.09 -20.84 12.44
C LEU A 69 17.94 -21.85 12.57
N PHE A 70 17.48 -22.41 11.46
CA PHE A 70 16.31 -23.29 11.37
C PHE A 70 16.62 -24.52 10.53
N SER A 71 17.75 -25.18 10.80
CA SER A 71 18.26 -26.33 10.02
C SER A 71 17.28 -27.50 9.90
N ASP A 72 16.38 -27.67 10.87
CA ASP A 72 15.34 -28.70 10.86
C ASP A 72 14.26 -28.48 9.78
N VAL A 73 14.06 -27.23 9.33
CA VAL A 73 13.00 -26.86 8.36
C VAL A 73 13.54 -26.19 7.09
N VAL A 74 14.72 -25.57 7.14
CA VAL A 74 15.36 -24.91 6.00
C VAL A 74 16.64 -25.67 5.65
N SER A 75 16.54 -26.58 4.69
CA SER A 75 17.67 -27.45 4.28
C SER A 75 18.75 -26.75 3.46
N ALA A 76 18.44 -25.61 2.85
CA ALA A 76 19.35 -24.88 1.98
C ALA A 76 19.18 -23.37 2.14
N ARG A 77 20.27 -22.65 1.90
CA ARG A 77 20.28 -21.19 1.91
C ARG A 77 19.27 -20.63 0.90
N ILE A 78 18.41 -19.71 1.34
CA ILE A 78 17.37 -19.09 0.50
C ILE A 78 17.96 -18.07 -0.46
N TYR A 79 18.88 -17.24 0.04
CA TYR A 79 19.61 -16.27 -0.77
C TYR A 79 21.01 -16.03 -0.21
N LYS A 80 21.96 -15.62 -1.05
CA LYS A 80 23.37 -15.46 -0.64
C LYS A 80 23.67 -14.24 0.25
N ALA A 81 22.69 -13.36 0.45
CA ALA A 81 22.80 -12.10 1.18
C ALA A 81 21.43 -11.73 1.77
N PRO A 82 21.34 -10.71 2.65
CA PRO A 82 20.06 -10.15 3.07
C PRO A 82 19.19 -9.77 1.86
N ILE A 83 17.89 -10.06 1.95
CA ILE A 83 16.89 -9.60 0.99
C ILE A 83 16.40 -8.23 1.47
N SER A 84 16.56 -7.20 0.65
CA SER A 84 16.16 -5.83 0.96
C SER A 84 14.66 -5.65 0.69
N SER A 85 13.83 -6.22 1.55
CA SER A 85 12.38 -6.04 1.49
C SER A 85 11.97 -4.80 2.26
N ILE A 86 11.19 -3.94 1.61
CA ILE A 86 10.65 -2.74 2.24
C ILE A 86 9.14 -2.65 2.02
N LEU A 87 8.47 -1.99 2.96
CA LEU A 87 7.04 -1.77 2.95
C LEU A 87 6.66 -0.53 2.13
N PHE A 88 5.49 -0.60 1.51
CA PHE A 88 4.77 0.59 1.06
C PHE A 88 3.28 0.50 1.44
N GLY A 89 2.51 1.53 1.07
CA GLY A 89 1.09 1.59 1.39
C GLY A 89 0.82 1.86 2.87
N GLY A 90 -0.29 1.35 3.40
CA GLY A 90 -0.76 1.71 4.75
C GLY A 90 0.12 1.18 5.89
N ALA A 91 0.78 0.04 5.71
CA ALA A 91 1.69 -0.52 6.71
C ALA A 91 2.94 0.37 6.89
N ALA A 92 3.50 0.86 5.79
CA ALA A 92 4.62 1.80 5.83
C ALA A 92 4.28 3.09 6.57
N ILE A 93 3.06 3.60 6.38
CA ILE A 93 2.60 4.81 7.07
C ILE A 93 2.44 4.55 8.56
N LYS A 94 1.89 3.40 8.96
CA LYS A 94 1.82 3.01 10.37
C LYS A 94 3.20 2.85 11.02
N PHE A 95 4.23 2.53 10.26
CA PHE A 95 5.60 2.46 10.78
C PHE A 95 6.20 3.84 11.07
N HIS A 96 5.75 4.89 10.37
CA HIS A 96 6.30 6.25 10.48
C HIS A 96 5.44 7.21 11.29
N CYS A 97 4.12 7.01 11.29
CA CYS A 97 3.17 8.00 11.81
C CYS A 97 2.48 7.49 13.09
N PRO A 98 2.89 7.95 14.30
CA PRO A 98 2.23 7.62 15.55
C PRO A 98 0.72 7.90 15.54
N SER A 99 0.28 8.97 14.85
CA SER A 99 -1.13 9.33 14.74
C SER A 99 -2.01 8.24 14.11
N THR A 100 -1.43 7.35 13.32
CA THR A 100 -2.17 6.27 12.65
C THR A 100 -2.23 4.96 13.45
N ASN A 101 -1.50 4.88 14.57
CA ASN A 101 -1.50 3.73 15.47
C ASN A 101 -2.48 3.92 16.65
N ASP A 102 -2.76 5.17 17.04
CA ASP A 102 -3.75 5.48 18.06
C ASP A 102 -5.19 5.38 17.53
N ARG A 103 -5.97 4.40 18.00
CA ARG A 103 -7.36 4.17 17.59
C ARG A 103 -8.30 5.35 17.86
N SER A 104 -7.96 6.23 18.80
CA SER A 104 -8.75 7.43 19.10
C SER A 104 -8.48 8.58 18.12
N ASN A 105 -7.41 8.50 17.33
CA ASN A 105 -7.02 9.53 16.39
C ASN A 105 -7.88 9.48 15.11
N PRO A 106 -8.37 10.63 14.62
CA PRO A 106 -9.11 10.74 13.34
C PRO A 106 -8.45 10.10 12.12
N LEU A 107 -7.11 10.07 12.09
CA LEU A 107 -6.32 9.55 10.97
C LEU A 107 -6.08 8.04 11.07
N HIS A 108 -6.43 7.43 12.20
CA HIS A 108 -6.40 5.98 12.33
C HIS A 108 -7.35 5.32 11.33
N ARG A 109 -6.87 4.24 10.73
CA ARG A 109 -7.68 3.32 9.94
C ARG A 109 -7.08 1.93 9.99
N ASP A 110 -7.92 0.95 9.73
CA ASP A 110 -7.50 -0.42 9.48
C ASP A 110 -6.86 -0.53 8.08
N ILE A 111 -5.79 -1.33 8.00
CA ILE A 111 -5.19 -1.81 6.76
C ILE A 111 -5.56 -3.29 6.56
N LYS A 112 -5.92 -3.65 5.33
CA LYS A 112 -6.33 -5.03 5.02
C LYS A 112 -5.14 -5.92 4.69
N ASP A 113 -4.14 -5.33 4.04
CA ASP A 113 -3.00 -6.05 3.48
C ASP A 113 -1.70 -5.27 3.75
N VAL A 114 -0.60 -5.98 3.58
CA VAL A 114 0.76 -5.45 3.70
C VAL A 114 1.41 -5.61 2.35
N ASP A 115 1.88 -4.51 1.79
CA ASP A 115 2.47 -4.49 0.47
C ASP A 115 3.99 -4.38 0.55
N PHE A 116 4.68 -5.31 -0.10
CA PHE A 116 6.14 -5.35 -0.15
C PHE A 116 6.67 -4.96 -1.52
N ILE A 117 7.83 -4.31 -1.50
CA ILE A 117 8.65 -4.10 -2.68
C ILE A 117 10.07 -4.58 -2.40
N VAL A 118 10.67 -5.25 -3.38
CA VAL A 118 12.01 -5.85 -3.29
C VAL A 118 12.82 -5.56 -4.55
N PRO A 119 14.16 -5.68 -4.53
CA PRO A 119 14.94 -5.67 -5.75
C PRO A 119 14.48 -6.77 -6.71
N MET A 120 14.34 -6.48 -8.00
CA MET A 120 13.88 -7.49 -8.99
C MET A 120 14.75 -8.74 -8.99
N LYS A 121 16.08 -8.58 -8.80
CA LYS A 121 17.04 -9.69 -8.67
C LYS A 121 16.81 -10.59 -7.44
N GLN A 122 16.11 -10.08 -6.43
CA GLN A 122 15.77 -10.79 -5.19
C GLN A 122 14.33 -11.29 -5.16
N GLY A 123 13.46 -10.85 -6.08
CA GLY A 123 12.02 -11.13 -6.06
C GLY A 123 11.68 -12.63 -5.99
N ALA A 124 12.36 -13.46 -6.80
CA ALA A 124 12.14 -14.91 -6.77
C ALA A 124 12.57 -15.55 -5.43
N ALA A 125 13.61 -15.02 -4.79
CA ALA A 125 14.09 -15.51 -3.50
C ALA A 125 13.16 -15.06 -2.36
N PHE A 126 12.68 -13.82 -2.39
CA PHE A 126 11.68 -13.31 -1.45
C PHE A 126 10.36 -14.10 -1.56
N TYR A 127 9.90 -14.37 -2.78
CA TYR A 127 8.73 -15.21 -2.99
C TYR A 127 8.90 -16.62 -2.39
N LYS A 128 10.07 -17.24 -2.57
CA LYS A 128 10.38 -18.54 -1.95
C LYS A 128 10.41 -18.44 -0.41
N LEU A 129 10.98 -17.37 0.13
CA LEU A 129 11.02 -17.10 1.57
C LEU A 129 9.61 -17.07 2.16
N LEU A 130 8.67 -16.36 1.53
CA LEU A 130 7.29 -16.29 2.00
C LEU A 130 6.64 -17.68 2.11
N LEU A 131 6.87 -18.55 1.11
CA LEU A 131 6.27 -19.89 1.07
C LEU A 131 6.76 -20.82 2.18
N ILE A 132 7.94 -20.57 2.76
CA ILE A 132 8.48 -21.35 3.89
C ILE A 132 8.32 -20.64 5.23
N LEU A 133 7.77 -19.43 5.24
CA LEU A 133 7.73 -18.58 6.43
C LEU A 133 6.91 -19.23 7.55
N LYS A 134 5.91 -20.07 7.22
CA LYS A 134 5.17 -20.82 8.23
C LYS A 134 6.02 -21.82 9.00
N ASP A 135 7.01 -22.43 8.35
CA ASP A 135 7.81 -23.48 8.96
C ASP A 135 8.78 -22.85 9.97
N ILE A 136 9.29 -21.67 9.62
CA ILE A 136 10.16 -20.82 10.43
C ILE A 136 9.39 -20.17 11.59
N ALA A 137 8.34 -19.42 11.29
CA ALA A 137 7.71 -18.50 12.23
C ALA A 137 6.35 -18.97 12.77
N GLY A 138 5.78 -20.05 12.25
CA GLY A 138 4.48 -20.59 12.66
C GLY A 138 3.35 -20.33 11.66
N THR A 139 2.25 -21.07 11.80
CA THR A 139 1.16 -21.13 10.82
C THR A 139 0.39 -19.82 10.64
N ARG A 140 0.53 -18.85 11.57
CA ARG A 140 0.02 -17.48 11.40
C ARG A 140 0.64 -16.78 10.18
N TYR A 141 1.86 -17.13 9.79
CA TYR A 141 2.61 -16.50 8.70
C TYR A 141 2.59 -17.31 7.40
N LEU A 142 1.58 -18.17 7.24
CA LEU A 142 1.39 -18.98 6.05
C LEU A 142 1.26 -18.12 4.80
N HIS A 143 2.03 -18.49 3.79
CA HIS A 143 1.82 -18.11 2.40
C HIS A 143 1.77 -19.37 1.55
N PHE A 144 0.90 -19.36 0.55
CA PHE A 144 0.77 -20.45 -0.40
C PHE A 144 0.55 -19.91 -1.81
N LYS A 145 0.68 -20.78 -2.80
CA LYS A 145 0.51 -20.43 -4.21
C LYS A 145 -0.59 -21.26 -4.83
N THR A 146 -1.52 -20.57 -5.49
CA THR A 146 -2.60 -21.17 -6.27
C THR A 146 -2.15 -21.43 -7.71
N TYR A 147 -2.98 -22.10 -8.51
CA TYR A 147 -2.83 -22.19 -9.96
C TYR A 147 -2.83 -20.79 -10.62
N GLN A 148 -3.69 -19.89 -10.16
CA GLN A 148 -3.76 -18.53 -10.68
C GLN A 148 -2.49 -17.73 -10.38
N ASP A 149 -1.93 -17.87 -9.17
CA ASP A 149 -0.67 -17.23 -8.80
C ASP A 149 0.49 -17.68 -9.70
N ARG A 150 0.57 -18.99 -9.98
CA ARG A 150 1.59 -19.54 -10.89
C ARG A 150 1.52 -18.90 -12.27
N ARG A 151 0.32 -18.78 -12.84
CA ARG A 151 0.11 -18.13 -14.15
C ARG A 151 0.45 -16.64 -14.09
N PHE A 152 -0.02 -15.95 -13.06
CA PHE A 152 0.26 -14.52 -12.87
C PHE A 152 1.78 -14.26 -12.79
N ASN A 153 2.48 -14.99 -11.92
CA ASN A 153 3.92 -14.83 -11.70
C ASN A 153 4.73 -15.11 -12.98
N ALA A 154 4.34 -16.12 -13.76
CA ALA A 154 4.96 -16.40 -15.05
C ALA A 154 4.76 -15.26 -16.07
N MET A 155 3.55 -14.71 -16.16
CA MET A 155 3.24 -13.61 -17.09
C MET A 155 3.94 -12.30 -16.72
N ARG A 156 4.17 -12.04 -15.44
CA ARG A 156 4.80 -10.80 -14.95
C ARG A 156 6.33 -10.80 -15.07
N LYS A 157 6.96 -11.92 -15.47
CA LYS A 157 8.41 -12.03 -15.75
C LYS A 157 9.29 -11.43 -14.65
N GLY A 158 8.93 -11.65 -13.39
CA GLY A 158 9.66 -11.19 -12.21
C GLY A 158 9.53 -9.71 -11.85
N ARG A 159 8.70 -8.92 -12.57
CA ARG A 159 8.37 -7.54 -12.19
C ARG A 159 7.42 -7.45 -11.01
N MET A 160 6.67 -8.51 -10.79
CA MET A 160 5.68 -8.61 -9.73
C MET A 160 5.43 -10.08 -9.44
N TYR A 161 5.26 -10.41 -8.15
CA TYR A 161 4.87 -11.73 -7.68
C TYR A 161 3.58 -11.63 -6.88
N ARG A 162 2.89 -12.76 -6.78
CA ARG A 162 1.66 -12.93 -6.06
C ARG A 162 1.69 -14.23 -5.26
N ALA A 163 1.22 -14.15 -4.02
CA ALA A 163 0.97 -15.29 -3.15
C ALA A 163 -0.35 -15.10 -2.41
N HIS A 164 -1.03 -16.18 -2.07
CA HIS A 164 -2.12 -16.13 -1.10
C HIS A 164 -1.55 -16.19 0.32
N THR A 165 -2.23 -15.53 1.25
CA THR A 165 -1.82 -15.44 2.66
C THR A 165 -3.04 -15.25 3.55
N ILE A 166 -2.85 -15.38 4.86
CA ILE A 166 -3.84 -14.98 5.85
C ILE A 166 -3.73 -13.46 6.04
N ARG A 167 -4.83 -12.74 5.85
CA ARG A 167 -4.91 -11.27 5.99
C ARG A 167 -5.26 -10.82 7.41
N GLY A 168 -5.91 -11.68 8.17
CA GLY A 168 -6.45 -11.39 9.49
C GLY A 168 -7.45 -12.46 9.92
N PHE A 169 -8.25 -12.15 10.94
CA PHE A 169 -9.15 -13.10 11.58
C PHE A 169 -10.56 -12.51 11.67
N GLU A 170 -11.55 -13.21 11.14
CA GLU A 170 -12.96 -12.91 11.34
C GLU A 170 -13.38 -13.32 12.75
N LYS A 171 -14.08 -12.41 13.45
CA LYS A 171 -14.54 -12.59 14.84
C LYS A 171 -13.45 -13.13 15.79
N GLY A 172 -12.19 -12.86 15.50
CA GLY A 172 -11.02 -13.22 16.31
C GLY A 172 -10.52 -14.67 16.21
N SER A 173 -11.15 -15.54 15.41
CA SER A 173 -10.77 -16.96 15.36
C SER A 173 -10.68 -17.58 13.96
N GLU A 174 -11.44 -17.10 12.98
CA GLU A 174 -11.46 -17.69 11.64
C GLU A 174 -10.51 -16.92 10.70
N PRO A 175 -9.45 -17.53 10.17
CA PRO A 175 -8.51 -16.83 9.32
C PRO A 175 -9.15 -16.46 7.98
N MET A 176 -8.94 -15.21 7.57
CA MET A 176 -9.40 -14.71 6.29
C MET A 176 -8.25 -14.73 5.29
N VAL A 177 -8.45 -15.40 4.15
CA VAL A 177 -7.44 -15.44 3.09
C VAL A 177 -7.51 -14.19 2.22
N SER A 178 -6.36 -13.65 1.82
CA SER A 178 -6.23 -12.66 0.77
C SER A 178 -5.04 -12.96 -0.14
N VAL A 179 -4.89 -12.11 -1.14
CA VAL A 179 -3.78 -12.10 -2.08
C VAL A 179 -2.80 -11.02 -1.64
N MET A 180 -1.53 -11.38 -1.50
CA MET A 180 -0.41 -10.46 -1.33
C MET A 180 0.28 -10.24 -2.66
N ASP A 181 0.37 -8.98 -3.06
CA ASP A 181 1.11 -8.53 -4.23
C ASP A 181 2.51 -8.04 -3.80
N ILE A 182 3.53 -8.48 -4.53
CA ILE A 182 4.95 -8.20 -4.25
C ILE A 182 5.51 -7.47 -5.46
N PHE A 183 5.87 -6.21 -5.27
CA PHE A 183 6.41 -5.35 -6.32
C PHE A 183 7.92 -5.53 -6.45
N CYS A 184 8.46 -5.25 -7.63
CA CYS A 184 9.90 -5.28 -7.85
C CYS A 184 10.39 -3.98 -8.47
N ASP A 185 11.36 -3.33 -7.82
CA ASP A 185 12.05 -2.08 -8.20
C ASP A 185 11.19 -0.80 -8.32
N GLU A 186 9.91 -0.90 -8.68
CA GLU A 186 9.01 0.22 -8.91
C GLU A 186 7.56 -0.03 -8.46
N ILE A 187 6.88 1.06 -8.11
CA ILE A 187 5.42 1.10 -7.92
C ILE A 187 4.82 1.59 -9.23
N ASN A 188 4.21 0.68 -9.98
CA ASN A 188 3.63 0.95 -11.29
C ASN A 188 2.10 0.93 -11.20
N LEU A 189 1.51 2.08 -10.82
CA LEU A 189 0.07 2.29 -10.80
C LEU A 189 -0.30 3.31 -11.90
N ARG A 190 -1.01 4.38 -11.54
CA ARG A 190 -1.39 5.44 -12.49
C ARG A 190 -0.18 6.19 -13.04
N HIS A 191 0.86 6.30 -12.22
CA HIS A 191 2.19 6.78 -12.58
C HIS A 191 3.23 5.75 -12.11
N ASN A 192 4.48 5.91 -12.53
CA ASN A 192 5.57 5.03 -12.13
C ASN A 192 6.48 5.74 -11.11
N VAL A 193 6.67 5.11 -9.95
CA VAL A 193 7.61 5.55 -8.92
C VAL A 193 8.71 4.51 -8.78
N LYS A 194 9.96 4.87 -9.12
CA LYS A 194 11.13 4.02 -8.95
C LYS A 194 11.66 4.09 -7.53
N ILE A 195 11.92 2.95 -6.91
CA ILE A 195 12.25 2.81 -5.49
C ILE A 195 13.67 2.24 -5.28
N VAL A 196 14.43 2.04 -6.35
CA VAL A 196 15.75 1.37 -6.33
C VAL A 196 16.74 1.95 -5.31
N GLU A 197 16.67 3.25 -5.04
CA GLU A 197 17.56 3.92 -4.08
C GLU A 197 17.26 3.54 -2.62
N GLU A 198 16.01 3.25 -2.28
CA GLU A 198 15.57 2.93 -0.91
C GLU A 198 16.10 1.58 -0.43
N PHE A 199 16.43 0.67 -1.36
CA PHE A 199 17.01 -0.64 -1.00
C PHE A 199 18.43 -0.58 -0.48
N LYS A 200 19.13 0.56 -0.61
CA LYS A 200 20.54 0.67 -0.23
C LYS A 200 20.72 0.71 1.28
N ARG A 201 19.80 1.38 1.99
CA ARG A 201 19.83 1.60 3.44
C ARG A 201 18.40 1.56 3.99
N PRO A 202 17.71 0.42 3.87
CA PRO A 202 16.30 0.31 4.24
C PRO A 202 16.04 0.65 5.72
N GLU A 203 17.01 0.41 6.60
CA GLU A 203 16.96 0.74 8.02
C GLU A 203 16.80 2.25 8.30
N GLU A 204 17.37 3.12 7.45
CA GLU A 204 17.22 4.59 7.60
C GLU A 204 15.77 5.05 7.40
N SER A 205 14.92 4.21 6.81
CA SER A 205 13.50 4.49 6.57
C SER A 205 12.59 3.44 7.19
N LEU A 206 13.02 2.80 8.29
CA LEU A 206 12.26 1.78 9.01
C LEU A 206 11.79 0.62 8.10
N HIS A 207 12.62 0.23 7.15
CA HIS A 207 12.32 -0.77 6.13
C HIS A 207 11.06 -0.43 5.32
N THR A 208 10.92 0.83 4.92
CA THR A 208 9.84 1.33 4.07
C THR A 208 10.39 2.08 2.85
N ILE A 209 9.52 2.53 1.95
CA ILE A 209 9.90 3.36 0.80
C ILE A 209 10.27 4.83 1.14
N GLY A 210 10.24 5.21 2.42
CA GLY A 210 10.51 6.58 2.88
C GLY A 210 9.31 7.53 2.69
N LEU A 211 9.28 8.61 3.47
CA LEU A 211 8.14 9.54 3.55
C LEU A 211 7.79 10.16 2.19
N GLU A 212 8.79 10.52 1.38
CA GLU A 212 8.56 11.19 0.11
C GLU A 212 7.92 10.28 -0.93
N ASN A 213 8.40 9.02 -1.04
CA ASN A 213 7.77 8.07 -1.95
C ASN A 213 6.42 7.61 -1.41
N MET A 214 6.19 7.59 -0.09
CA MET A 214 4.85 7.37 0.46
C MET A 214 3.88 8.45 0.00
N ILE A 215 4.21 9.73 0.16
CA ILE A 215 3.38 10.85 -0.34
C ILE A 215 3.13 10.69 -1.85
N LEU A 216 4.20 10.50 -2.64
CA LEU A 216 4.09 10.32 -4.09
C LEU A 216 3.19 9.13 -4.46
N SER A 217 3.33 8.01 -3.76
CA SER A 217 2.55 6.80 -4.03
C SER A 217 1.06 6.99 -3.78
N LYS A 218 0.68 7.90 -2.86
CA LYS A 218 -0.70 8.25 -2.53
C LYS A 218 -1.25 9.34 -3.43
N CYS A 219 -0.44 10.34 -3.76
CA CYS A 219 -0.85 11.43 -4.63
C CYS A 219 -0.95 11.05 -6.11
N GLN A 220 -0.63 9.82 -6.51
CA GLN A 220 -0.75 9.35 -7.90
C GLN A 220 -2.17 8.93 -8.30
N PHE A 221 -3.12 8.83 -7.36
CA PHE A 221 -4.50 8.45 -7.66
C PHE A 221 -5.17 9.49 -8.57
N VAL A 222 -5.55 9.05 -9.77
CA VAL A 222 -6.31 9.86 -10.72
C VAL A 222 -7.05 8.95 -11.70
N PHE A 223 -8.29 9.30 -12.00
CA PHE A 223 -9.06 8.76 -13.12
C PHE A 223 -10.18 9.74 -13.48
N ASP A 224 -10.97 9.42 -14.51
CA ASP A 224 -12.11 10.23 -14.90
C ASP A 224 -13.43 9.44 -14.84
N LEU A 225 -14.53 10.17 -14.67
CA LEU A 225 -15.90 9.67 -14.77
C LEU A 225 -16.72 10.62 -15.64
N PRO A 226 -17.84 10.15 -16.23
CA PRO A 226 -18.83 11.04 -16.82
C PRO A 226 -19.34 12.07 -15.80
N VAL A 227 -19.62 13.30 -16.24
CA VAL A 227 -20.16 14.36 -15.36
C VAL A 227 -21.47 13.97 -14.68
N THR A 228 -22.25 13.08 -15.29
CA THR A 228 -23.50 12.54 -14.73
C THR A 228 -23.29 11.73 -13.45
N ALA A 229 -22.07 11.22 -13.19
CA ALA A 229 -21.74 10.49 -11.97
C ALA A 229 -21.59 11.39 -10.73
N LEU A 230 -21.59 12.72 -10.89
CA LEU A 230 -21.37 13.66 -9.79
C LEU A 230 -22.42 13.54 -8.69
N ASP A 231 -23.70 13.34 -9.06
CA ASP A 231 -24.77 13.19 -8.07
C ASP A 231 -24.66 11.88 -7.30
N GLU A 232 -24.17 10.82 -7.95
CA GLU A 232 -23.90 9.53 -7.28
C GLU A 232 -22.73 9.65 -6.31
N LEU A 233 -21.66 10.37 -6.69
CA LEU A 233 -20.55 10.66 -5.78
C LEU A 233 -21.01 11.42 -4.54
N LYS A 234 -21.87 12.43 -4.69
CA LYS A 234 -22.43 13.17 -3.55
C LYS A 234 -23.28 12.26 -2.65
N LYS A 235 -24.14 11.42 -3.25
CA LYS A 235 -24.96 10.45 -2.49
C LYS A 235 -24.10 9.44 -1.73
N ALA A 236 -22.94 9.08 -2.27
CA ALA A 236 -21.97 8.20 -1.63
C ALA A 236 -20.99 8.94 -0.69
N GLU A 237 -21.13 10.26 -0.52
CA GLU A 237 -20.22 11.12 0.25
C GLU A 237 -18.76 11.02 -0.24
N GLN A 238 -18.56 10.83 -1.54
CA GLN A 238 -17.26 10.71 -2.22
C GLN A 238 -16.94 11.93 -3.10
N ASP A 239 -17.76 12.97 -3.09
CA ASP A 239 -17.58 14.17 -3.91
C ASP A 239 -16.35 15.01 -3.48
N PHE A 240 -15.85 14.81 -2.26
CA PHE A 240 -14.58 15.38 -1.80
C PHE A 240 -13.39 15.01 -2.70
N ARG A 241 -13.51 13.92 -3.49
CA ARG A 241 -12.47 13.41 -4.39
C ARG A 241 -12.36 14.17 -5.70
N VAL A 242 -13.34 15.01 -6.03
CA VAL A 242 -13.40 15.72 -7.31
C VAL A 242 -12.34 16.81 -7.37
N LEU A 243 -11.42 16.70 -8.34
CA LEU A 243 -10.30 17.61 -8.54
C LEU A 243 -10.74 18.84 -9.37
N SER A 244 -11.36 19.80 -8.69
CA SER A 244 -12.06 20.92 -9.33
C SER A 244 -11.16 22.00 -9.95
N SER A 245 -9.89 22.05 -9.54
CA SER A 245 -8.93 23.07 -9.97
C SER A 245 -8.46 22.92 -11.42
N TYR A 246 -8.59 21.74 -12.03
CA TYR A 246 -8.12 21.50 -13.40
C TYR A 246 -9.22 21.67 -14.45
N LYS A 247 -9.24 22.84 -15.10
CA LYS A 247 -10.30 23.24 -16.04
C LYS A 247 -10.04 22.87 -17.51
N HIS A 248 -8.93 22.23 -17.83
CA HIS A 248 -8.48 22.01 -19.21
C HIS A 248 -8.81 20.62 -19.77
N TYR A 249 -9.64 19.84 -19.07
CA TYR A 249 -10.02 18.49 -19.46
C TYR A 249 -11.35 18.44 -20.25
N ASP A 250 -11.76 17.25 -20.69
CA ASP A 250 -13.06 17.04 -21.36
C ASP A 250 -14.21 17.55 -20.48
N PRO A 251 -15.02 18.54 -20.93
CA PRO A 251 -16.09 19.13 -20.14
C PRO A 251 -17.23 18.18 -19.81
N ARG A 252 -17.30 17.02 -20.49
CA ARG A 252 -18.28 15.96 -20.21
C ARG A 252 -17.83 15.01 -19.11
N LYS A 253 -16.63 15.23 -18.56
CA LYS A 253 -16.02 14.37 -17.55
C LYS A 253 -15.63 15.17 -16.31
N ILE A 254 -15.56 14.46 -15.20
CA ILE A 254 -14.98 14.93 -13.95
C ILE A 254 -13.72 14.14 -13.65
N ILE A 255 -12.74 14.79 -13.03
CA ILE A 255 -11.51 14.16 -12.61
C ILE A 255 -11.62 13.82 -11.13
N VAL A 256 -11.29 12.58 -10.79
CA VAL A 256 -11.41 12.04 -9.44
C VAL A 256 -10.03 11.66 -8.94
N GLY A 257 -9.70 12.09 -7.73
CA GLY A 257 -8.41 11.89 -7.08
C GLY A 257 -8.43 10.83 -5.97
N MET A 258 -7.62 11.08 -4.95
CA MET A 258 -7.40 10.22 -3.78
C MET A 258 -8.70 9.71 -3.14
N GLU A 259 -8.66 8.47 -2.65
CA GLU A 259 -9.68 7.95 -1.74
C GLU A 259 -9.50 8.56 -0.34
N GLU A 260 -10.51 8.41 0.51
CA GLU A 260 -10.44 8.85 1.90
C GLU A 260 -9.20 8.28 2.61
N LYS A 261 -8.94 6.98 2.45
CA LYS A 261 -7.76 6.33 3.06
C LYS A 261 -6.44 6.97 2.62
N ASP A 262 -6.33 7.39 1.36
CA ASP A 262 -5.09 7.96 0.82
C ASP A 262 -4.92 9.41 1.27
N MET A 263 -6.03 10.15 1.42
CA MET A 263 -6.00 11.49 2.03
C MET A 263 -5.68 11.44 3.52
N ARG A 264 -6.24 10.50 4.30
CA ARG A 264 -5.86 10.28 5.71
C ARG A 264 -4.37 9.97 5.83
N ASP A 265 -3.89 9.05 5.00
CA ASP A 265 -2.50 8.62 4.91
C ASP A 265 -1.54 9.81 4.65
N VAL A 266 -1.84 10.66 3.66
CA VAL A 266 -1.03 11.86 3.37
C VAL A 266 -1.13 12.89 4.49
N CYS A 267 -2.32 13.09 5.08
CA CYS A 267 -2.49 14.01 6.20
C CYS A 267 -1.73 13.55 7.45
N ALA A 268 -1.61 12.25 7.69
CA ALA A 268 -0.83 11.70 8.81
C ALA A 268 0.65 12.00 8.66
N ILE A 269 1.22 11.74 7.47
CA ILE A 269 2.61 12.09 7.16
C ILE A 269 2.83 13.60 7.38
N LEU A 270 1.93 14.42 6.82
CA LEU A 270 1.99 15.87 6.94
C LEU A 270 1.58 16.39 8.31
N LEU A 271 1.19 15.56 9.27
CA LEU A 271 0.88 15.97 10.64
C LEU A 271 2.04 15.61 11.57
N ASP A 272 2.58 14.40 11.40
CA ASP A 272 3.59 13.83 12.27
C ASP A 272 5.03 14.25 11.89
N HIS A 273 5.27 14.63 10.62
CA HIS A 273 6.62 14.99 10.15
C HIS A 273 6.72 16.43 9.63
N ASP A 274 7.80 17.11 10.01
CA ASP A 274 8.14 18.44 9.48
C ASP A 274 8.75 18.39 8.09
N ILE A 275 8.76 19.53 7.41
CA ILE A 275 9.48 19.70 6.14
C ILE A 275 10.91 20.10 6.43
N GLY A 276 11.87 19.37 5.87
CA GLY A 276 13.29 19.65 6.06
C GLY A 276 14.21 18.62 5.40
N ASN A 277 15.39 18.40 5.95
CA ASN A 277 16.40 17.46 5.42
C ASN A 277 16.92 16.47 6.48
N GLY A 278 16.33 16.48 7.67
CA GLY A 278 16.60 15.52 8.74
C GLY A 278 16.11 14.11 8.41
N PRO A 279 16.50 13.11 9.22
CA PRO A 279 16.18 11.70 8.99
C PRO A 279 14.69 11.36 9.11
N ASP A 280 13.91 12.18 9.82
CA ASP A 280 12.47 12.00 10.05
C ASP A 280 11.64 13.19 9.49
N GLU A 281 12.23 13.91 8.53
CA GLU A 281 11.62 15.08 7.89
C GLU A 281 11.34 14.80 6.41
N ILE A 282 10.34 15.48 5.86
CA ILE A 282 9.94 15.38 4.46
C ILE A 282 10.89 16.21 3.59
N CYS A 283 11.78 15.55 2.84
CA CYS A 283 12.71 16.22 1.94
C CYS A 283 12.04 16.60 0.61
N VAL A 284 11.60 17.85 0.52
CA VAL A 284 10.98 18.44 -0.68
C VAL A 284 11.82 18.22 -1.94
N SER A 285 13.15 18.29 -1.83
CA SER A 285 14.04 18.14 -2.98
C SER A 285 13.96 16.75 -3.62
N LYS A 286 13.74 15.69 -2.82
CA LYS A 286 13.53 14.32 -3.33
C LYS A 286 12.21 14.21 -4.11
N ILE A 287 11.12 14.77 -3.58
CA ILE A 287 9.81 14.84 -4.27
C ILE A 287 9.97 15.56 -5.61
N VAL A 288 10.59 16.74 -5.61
CA VAL A 288 10.82 17.55 -6.81
C VAL A 288 11.68 16.81 -7.84
N LYS A 289 12.72 16.09 -7.40
CA LYS A 289 13.59 15.29 -8.28
C LYS A 289 12.82 14.21 -9.05
N VAL A 290 11.83 13.58 -8.42
CA VAL A 290 10.94 12.61 -9.08
C VAL A 290 10.03 13.32 -10.07
N LEU A 291 9.29 14.33 -9.61
CA LEU A 291 8.26 15.01 -10.41
C LEU A 291 8.82 15.82 -11.59
N LYS A 292 10.06 16.34 -11.50
CA LYS A 292 10.73 17.03 -12.63
C LYS A 292 10.88 16.15 -13.87
N LYS A 293 10.97 14.83 -13.69
CA LYS A 293 11.14 13.86 -14.79
C LYS A 293 9.82 13.48 -15.45
N ASP A 294 8.70 13.74 -14.79
CA ASP A 294 7.37 13.36 -15.26
C ASP A 294 6.35 14.48 -15.00
N LYS A 295 6.11 15.29 -16.05
CA LYS A 295 5.13 16.39 -16.00
C LYS A 295 3.69 15.91 -15.77
N LYS A 296 3.36 14.69 -16.20
CA LYS A 296 2.03 14.09 -16.03
C LYS A 296 1.81 13.75 -14.57
N PHE A 297 2.82 13.14 -13.94
CA PHE A 297 2.78 12.85 -12.51
C PHE A 297 2.84 14.12 -11.66
N ALA A 298 3.66 15.11 -12.04
CA ALA A 298 3.70 16.41 -11.38
C ALA A 298 2.33 17.10 -11.34
N LEU A 299 1.58 17.07 -12.45
CA LEU A 299 0.21 17.58 -12.49
C LEU A 299 -0.70 16.80 -11.54
N THR A 300 -0.74 15.46 -11.63
CA THR A 300 -1.59 14.64 -10.75
C THR A 300 -1.29 14.86 -9.27
N CYS A 301 -0.01 14.91 -8.90
CA CYS A 301 0.41 15.15 -7.53
C CYS A 301 -0.05 16.54 -7.05
N SER A 302 0.17 17.58 -7.87
CA SER A 302 -0.25 18.95 -7.54
C SER A 302 -1.77 19.06 -7.35
N LEU A 303 -2.56 18.41 -8.21
CA LEU A 303 -4.02 18.44 -8.10
C LEU A 303 -4.53 17.73 -6.83
N ASN A 304 -3.96 16.57 -6.50
CA ASN A 304 -4.33 15.85 -5.28
C ASN A 304 -3.94 16.62 -4.01
N LEU A 305 -2.75 17.22 -3.99
CA LEU A 305 -2.31 18.08 -2.89
C LEU A 305 -3.20 19.33 -2.76
N GLN A 306 -3.50 20.00 -3.88
CA GLN A 306 -4.42 21.14 -3.89
C GLN A 306 -5.82 20.75 -3.38
N ASN A 307 -6.30 19.54 -3.71
CA ASN A 307 -7.57 19.04 -3.23
C ASN A 307 -7.62 18.89 -1.70
N ILE A 308 -6.51 18.53 -1.04
CA ILE A 308 -6.45 18.52 0.44
C ILE A 308 -6.74 19.91 1.01
N ILE A 309 -6.20 20.97 0.39
CA ILE A 309 -6.45 22.36 0.81
C ILE A 309 -7.92 22.73 0.57
N GLU A 310 -8.45 22.42 -0.62
CA GLU A 310 -9.83 22.74 -1.01
C GLU A 310 -10.89 21.98 -0.19
N ARG A 311 -10.49 20.87 0.46
CA ARG A 311 -11.35 19.99 1.25
C ARG A 311 -11.04 20.04 2.75
N GLY A 312 -10.57 21.17 3.25
CA GLY A 312 -10.33 21.37 4.68
C GLY A 312 -11.58 21.13 5.55
N ASP A 313 -12.78 21.37 5.01
CA ASP A 313 -14.05 21.06 5.66
C ASP A 313 -14.25 19.54 5.85
N PHE A 314 -13.89 18.74 4.85
CA PHE A 314 -13.89 17.28 4.94
C PHE A 314 -12.91 16.78 6.01
N LEU A 315 -11.72 17.37 6.09
CA LEU A 315 -10.77 17.04 7.17
C LEU A 315 -11.35 17.33 8.56
N GLY A 316 -12.12 18.43 8.70
CA GLY A 316 -12.87 18.73 9.91
C GLY A 316 -13.94 17.67 10.23
N LYS A 317 -14.67 17.19 9.21
CA LYS A 317 -15.65 16.09 9.36
C LYS A 317 -15.01 14.77 9.79
N LEU A 318 -13.77 14.50 9.35
CA LEU A 318 -13.01 13.34 9.81
C LEU A 318 -12.64 13.44 11.31
N GLY A 319 -12.65 14.66 11.87
CA GLY A 319 -12.36 14.91 13.29
C GLY A 319 -11.07 15.68 13.56
N LEU A 320 -10.37 16.17 12.53
CA LEU A 320 -9.15 16.97 12.74
C LEU A 320 -9.51 18.34 13.34
N THR A 321 -8.69 18.80 14.28
CA THR A 321 -8.83 20.13 14.85
C THR A 321 -8.40 21.21 13.87
N ARG A 322 -8.83 22.46 14.09
CA ARG A 322 -8.43 23.61 13.24
C ARG A 322 -6.91 23.79 13.17
N SER A 323 -6.19 23.53 14.26
CA SER A 323 -4.73 23.64 14.29
C SER A 323 -4.05 22.53 13.48
N GLN A 324 -4.56 21.30 13.56
CA GLN A 324 -4.08 20.18 12.75
C GLN A 324 -4.31 20.45 11.26
N ILE A 325 -5.51 20.91 10.90
CA ILE A 325 -5.85 21.28 9.51
C ILE A 325 -4.93 22.39 9.00
N SER A 326 -4.71 23.46 9.79
CA SER A 326 -3.79 24.54 9.43
C SER A 326 -2.38 24.01 9.16
N ARG A 327 -1.85 23.16 10.05
CA ARG A 327 -0.52 22.57 9.91
C ARG A 327 -0.38 21.74 8.64
N VAL A 328 -1.38 20.91 8.34
CA VAL A 328 -1.42 20.14 7.09
C VAL A 328 -1.42 21.09 5.89
N ILE A 329 -2.29 22.09 5.86
CA ILE A 329 -2.39 23.06 4.77
C ILE A 329 -1.09 23.82 4.56
N ASP A 330 -0.41 24.27 5.62
CA ASP A 330 0.86 25.00 5.53
C ASP A 330 1.98 24.14 4.91
N ARG A 331 2.03 22.85 5.30
CA ARG A 331 2.99 21.89 4.72
C ARG A 331 2.63 21.55 3.26
N VAL A 332 1.34 21.35 2.94
CA VAL A 332 0.90 21.18 1.54
C VAL A 332 1.27 22.38 0.67
N ASN A 333 1.02 23.61 1.16
CA ASN A 333 1.40 24.84 0.45
C ASN A 333 2.91 24.92 0.20
N SER A 334 3.71 24.48 1.16
CA SER A 334 5.17 24.43 1.02
C SER A 334 5.61 23.43 -0.05
N LEU A 335 4.96 22.26 -0.12
CA LEU A 335 5.18 21.29 -1.20
C LEU A 335 4.78 21.88 -2.56
N LEU A 336 3.56 22.42 -2.68
CA LEU A 336 3.03 22.99 -3.93
C LEU A 336 3.89 24.14 -4.48
N LYS A 337 4.50 24.96 -3.61
CA LYS A 337 5.44 26.02 -4.02
C LYS A 337 6.69 25.47 -4.70
N ALA A 338 7.14 24.28 -4.33
CA ALA A 338 8.38 23.68 -4.82
C ALA A 338 8.17 22.70 -5.99
N ILE A 339 7.00 22.06 -6.08
CA ILE A 339 6.67 21.13 -7.17
C ILE A 339 6.70 21.86 -8.52
N PRO A 340 7.24 21.25 -9.59
CA PRO A 340 7.29 21.88 -10.90
C PRO A 340 5.90 22.30 -11.39
N ARG A 341 5.76 23.58 -11.76
CA ARG A 341 4.55 24.07 -12.43
C ARG A 341 4.41 23.40 -13.78
N VAL A 342 3.18 23.03 -14.11
CA VAL A 342 2.86 22.32 -15.34
C VAL A 342 1.95 23.18 -16.20
N ASP A 343 2.55 23.89 -17.17
CA ASP A 343 1.82 24.80 -18.07
C ASP A 343 1.14 24.08 -19.24
N LYS A 344 1.40 22.77 -19.40
CA LYS A 344 0.81 21.97 -20.45
C LYS A 344 -0.65 21.63 -20.12
N LYS A 345 -1.51 21.76 -21.11
CA LYS A 345 -2.91 21.33 -21.06
C LYS A 345 -3.04 19.93 -21.64
N TRP A 346 -3.91 19.14 -21.02
CA TRP A 346 -4.30 17.79 -21.43
C TRP A 346 -5.82 17.69 -21.47
N ASP A 347 -6.32 17.31 -22.63
CA ASP A 347 -7.72 17.04 -22.98
C ASP A 347 -8.03 15.53 -23.01
N LYS A 348 -7.01 14.70 -22.82
CA LYS A 348 -7.06 13.22 -22.79
C LYS A 348 -6.39 12.70 -21.52
N PRO A 349 -6.70 11.46 -21.07
CA PRO A 349 -6.06 10.87 -19.90
C PRO A 349 -4.54 10.98 -19.98
N TRP A 350 -3.93 11.59 -18.96
CA TRP A 350 -2.48 11.73 -18.88
C TRP A 350 -1.82 10.69 -17.98
N TRP A 351 -2.61 9.82 -17.37
CA TRP A 351 -2.20 8.70 -16.53
C TRP A 351 -2.33 7.36 -17.26
N ASN A 352 -1.84 6.29 -16.63
CA ASN A 352 -2.03 4.92 -17.10
C ASN A 352 -3.48 4.46 -16.88
N ILE A 353 -4.21 4.17 -17.96
CA ILE A 353 -5.61 3.73 -17.92
C ILE A 353 -5.78 2.21 -17.77
N ASP A 354 -4.70 1.43 -17.97
CA ASP A 354 -4.73 -0.04 -17.88
C ASP A 354 -4.73 -0.55 -16.43
N VAL A 355 -4.46 0.34 -15.48
CA VAL A 355 -4.57 0.05 -14.05
C VAL A 355 -6.04 0.05 -13.64
N GLU A 356 -6.43 -0.97 -12.88
CA GLU A 356 -7.81 -1.13 -12.42
C GLU A 356 -8.30 0.13 -11.67
N THR A 357 -9.48 0.61 -12.06
CA THR A 357 -10.13 1.75 -11.40
C THR A 357 -10.86 1.26 -10.16
N PRO A 358 -10.66 1.89 -8.99
CA PRO A 358 -11.40 1.52 -7.79
C PRO A 358 -12.91 1.53 -8.05
N LYS A 359 -13.61 0.50 -7.57
CA LYS A 359 -15.07 0.43 -7.66
C LYS A 359 -15.65 1.41 -6.63
N ILE A 360 -16.06 2.58 -7.10
CA ILE A 360 -16.66 3.61 -6.26
C ILE A 360 -18.10 3.25 -5.87
N PHE A 361 -18.78 2.50 -6.73
CA PHE A 361 -20.18 2.15 -6.56
C PHE A 361 -20.31 0.67 -6.18
N ASN A 362 -21.17 0.40 -5.20
CA ASN A 362 -21.57 -0.97 -4.88
C ASN A 362 -22.39 -1.51 -6.06
N PRO A 363 -22.09 -2.69 -6.66
CA PRO A 363 -22.85 -3.22 -7.78
C PRO A 363 -24.35 -3.39 -7.50
N SER A 364 -24.72 -3.51 -6.22
CA SER A 364 -26.12 -3.59 -5.76
C SER A 364 -26.87 -2.25 -5.79
N GLN A 365 -26.19 -1.12 -5.94
CA GLN A 365 -26.78 0.22 -6.02
C GLN A 365 -26.86 0.78 -7.45
N LEU A 366 -26.22 0.12 -8.42
CA LEU A 366 -26.38 0.41 -9.85
C LEU A 366 -27.72 -0.13 -10.35
N SER A 367 -28.79 0.62 -10.11
CA SER A 367 -30.08 0.38 -10.74
C SER A 367 -29.98 0.61 -12.25
N LEU A 368 -30.09 -0.48 -13.02
CA LEU A 368 -30.67 -0.63 -14.38
C LEU A 368 -30.35 0.34 -15.54
N GLN A 369 -29.64 1.45 -15.38
CA GLN A 369 -29.41 2.41 -16.48
C GLN A 369 -28.03 2.31 -17.16
N MET A 370 -27.07 1.54 -16.62
CA MET A 370 -25.75 1.36 -17.23
C MET A 370 -25.52 -0.01 -17.91
N LYS A 371 -26.58 -0.79 -18.16
CA LYS A 371 -26.48 -2.09 -18.88
C LYS A 371 -26.28 -1.97 -20.40
N ALA A 372 -26.09 -0.77 -20.95
CA ALA A 372 -25.90 -0.59 -22.37
C ALA A 372 -24.60 0.17 -22.65
N LEU A 373 -23.47 -0.53 -22.63
CA LEU A 373 -22.29 -0.20 -23.44
C LEU A 373 -21.49 -1.50 -23.65
N PRO A 374 -21.22 -1.93 -24.90
CA PRO A 374 -20.62 -3.23 -25.16
C PRO A 374 -19.15 -3.24 -24.72
N LEU A 375 -18.79 -4.25 -23.93
CA LEU A 375 -17.42 -4.71 -23.77
C LEU A 375 -16.85 -5.08 -25.14
N HIS A 376 -16.11 -4.17 -25.75
CA HIS A 376 -15.24 -4.53 -26.86
C HIS A 376 -14.10 -5.41 -26.33
N LYS A 377 -14.25 -6.71 -26.56
CA LYS A 377 -13.16 -7.68 -26.53
C LYS A 377 -12.13 -7.26 -27.58
N HIS A 378 -10.88 -7.07 -27.17
CA HIS A 378 -9.76 -7.32 -28.07
C HIS A 378 -8.73 -8.21 -27.37
N LEU A 379 -8.29 -9.17 -28.19
CA LEU A 379 -7.44 -10.34 -27.96
C LEU A 379 -6.09 -10.03 -27.30
#